data_AF-A0A836JVV1-F1
#
_entry.id   AF-A0A836JVV1-F1
#
_cell.length_a   1.000
_cell.length_b   1.000
_cell.length_c   1.000
_cell.angle_alpha   90.00
_cell.angle_beta   90.00
_cell.angle_gamma   90.00
#
_symmetry.space_group_name_H-M   'P 1'
#
loop_
_entity.id
_entity.type
_entity.pdbx_description
1 polymer ?
#
loop_
_entity_poly.entity_id
_entity_poly.type
_entity_poly.pdbx_seq_one_letter_code
_entity_poly.pdbx_strand_id
1 'polypeptide(L)'
;AEKRAHHNALERKRRDHIKDSFSSLRDCVPSLQGEKVASRAQILKKAAEYIQYMRRKNTSHQQDIDDLKRQNNLLESQIRSLEKASLNGYTETCEVSTKSESVDISGYNDTESESSDSETGQAIRQPKKLKVASLHH
;
A
#
# COMPACT_ATOMS: atom_id res chain seq x y z
N ALA A 1 -50.47 -22.80 18.41
CA ALA A 1 -49.50 -22.20 19.35
C ALA A 1 -48.07 -22.34 18.84
N GLU A 2 -47.70 -23.51 18.33
CA GLU A 2 -46.35 -23.86 17.83
C GLU A 2 -45.78 -22.93 16.75
N LYS A 3 -46.56 -22.56 15.72
CA LYS A 3 -46.13 -21.60 14.68
C LYS A 3 -45.71 -20.23 15.26
N ARG A 4 -46.42 -19.75 16.30
CA ARG A 4 -46.07 -18.49 16.99
C ARG A 4 -44.79 -18.63 17.80
N ALA A 5 -44.59 -19.76 18.47
CA ALA A 5 -43.37 -20.04 19.23
C ALA A 5 -42.14 -20.12 18.31
N HIS A 6 -42.24 -20.84 17.19
CA HIS A 6 -41.17 -20.94 16.19
C HIS A 6 -40.80 -19.57 15.61
N HIS A 7 -41.78 -18.76 15.23
CA HIS A 7 -41.54 -17.40 14.75
C HIS A 7 -40.81 -16.53 15.79
N ASN A 8 -41.24 -16.58 17.07
CA ASN A 8 -40.58 -15.84 18.15
C ASN A 8 -39.14 -16.28 18.40
N ALA A 9 -38.85 -17.58 18.23
CA ALA A 9 -37.49 -18.12 18.34
C ALA A 9 -36.58 -17.57 17.23
N LEU A 10 -37.06 -17.56 15.97
CA LEU A 10 -36.31 -17.00 14.85
C LEU A 10 -36.02 -15.51 15.02
N GLU A 11 -37.01 -14.72 15.44
CA GLU A 11 -36.81 -13.29 15.63
C GLU A 11 -35.85 -12.99 16.79
N ARG A 12 -35.86 -13.81 17.86
CA ARG A 12 -34.86 -13.70 18.93
C ARG A 12 -33.45 -13.91 18.37
N LYS A 13 -33.23 -14.99 17.62
CA LYS A 13 -31.95 -15.27 16.96
C LYS A 13 -31.50 -14.12 16.07
N ARG A 14 -32.43 -13.53 15.30
CA ARG A 14 -32.14 -12.35 14.45
C ARG A 14 -31.69 -11.15 15.29
N ARG A 15 -32.36 -10.87 16.41
CA ARG A 15 -31.99 -9.77 17.31
C ARG A 15 -30.64 -9.98 17.98
N ASP A 16 -30.31 -11.22 18.34
CA ASP A 16 -29.01 -11.55 18.92
C ASP A 16 -27.89 -11.29 17.90
N HIS A 17 -28.05 -11.73 16.64
CA HIS A 17 -27.08 -11.42 15.58
C HIS A 17 -26.90 -9.91 15.38
N ILE A 18 -27.98 -9.12 15.42
CA ILE A 18 -27.89 -7.66 15.30
C ILE A 18 -27.14 -7.07 16.51
N LYS A 19 -27.40 -7.57 17.71
CA LYS A 19 -26.70 -7.13 18.93
C LYS A 19 -25.19 -7.39 18.82
N ASP A 20 -24.80 -8.53 18.27
CA ASP A 20 -23.40 -8.88 18.04
C ASP A 20 -22.78 -7.93 17.00
N SER A 21 -23.46 -7.67 15.89
CA SER A 21 -23.00 -6.70 14.88
C SER A 21 -22.83 -5.28 15.44
N PHE A 22 -23.69 -4.84 16.36
CA PHE A 22 -23.54 -3.55 17.05
C PHE A 22 -22.32 -3.54 17.99
N SER A 23 -22.01 -4.67 18.63
CA SER A 23 -20.85 -4.80 19.49
C SER A 23 -19.56 -4.73 18.66
N SER A 24 -19.48 -5.50 17.56
CA SER A 24 -18.37 -5.43 16.62
C SER A 24 -18.19 -4.03 16.03
N LEU A 25 -19.28 -3.36 15.64
CA LEU A 25 -19.22 -2.00 15.12
C LEU A 25 -18.66 -1.01 16.16
N ARG A 26 -19.10 -1.11 17.42
CA ARG A 26 -18.59 -0.28 18.51
C ARG A 26 -17.09 -0.46 18.69
N ASP A 27 -16.60 -1.70 18.68
CA ASP A 27 -15.18 -2.01 18.88
C ASP A 27 -14.30 -1.46 17.76
N CYS A 28 -14.84 -1.31 16.54
CA CYS A 28 -14.14 -0.71 15.40
C CYS A 28 -14.08 0.83 15.43
N VAL A 29 -14.82 1.51 16.32
CA VAL A 29 -14.89 2.97 16.39
C VAL A 29 -14.08 3.47 17.59
N PRO A 30 -12.90 4.09 17.38
CA PRO A 30 -11.98 4.44 18.48
C PRO A 30 -12.57 5.31 19.57
N SER A 31 -13.48 6.23 19.22
CA SER A 31 -14.14 7.13 20.17
C SER A 31 -15.13 6.44 21.12
N LEU A 32 -15.51 5.19 20.81
CA LEU A 32 -16.39 4.36 21.64
C LEU A 32 -15.63 3.28 22.42
N GLN A 33 -14.33 3.11 22.16
CA GLN A 33 -13.47 2.18 22.89
C GLN A 33 -13.32 2.71 24.32
N GLY A 34 -13.76 1.93 25.31
CA GLY A 34 -13.76 2.32 26.74
C GLY A 34 -15.10 2.86 27.26
N GLU A 35 -16.07 3.21 26.40
CA GLU A 35 -17.38 3.66 26.84
C GLU A 35 -18.26 2.46 27.24
N LYS A 36 -18.32 2.11 28.53
CA LYS A 36 -18.97 0.87 29.03
C LYS A 36 -20.35 0.62 28.43
N VAL A 37 -21.14 1.66 28.20
CA VAL A 37 -22.48 1.57 27.60
C VAL A 37 -22.65 2.65 26.53
N ALA A 38 -22.66 2.25 25.25
CA ALA A 38 -23.01 3.13 24.12
C ALA A 38 -24.36 2.71 23.53
N SER A 39 -25.29 3.65 23.36
CA SER A 39 -26.59 3.36 22.74
C SER A 39 -26.45 3.06 21.24
N ARG A 40 -27.42 2.33 20.66
CA ARG A 40 -27.43 2.03 19.20
C ARG A 40 -27.35 3.29 18.34
N ALA A 41 -28.07 4.35 18.73
CA ALA A 41 -28.05 5.63 18.03
C ALA A 41 -26.67 6.30 18.09
N GLN A 42 -26.02 6.28 19.27
CA GLN A 42 -24.66 6.80 19.41
C GLN A 42 -23.65 6.00 18.58
N ILE A 43 -23.75 4.66 18.58
CA ILE A 43 -22.86 3.80 17.78
C ILE A 43 -22.96 4.17 16.29
N LEU A 44 -24.17 4.28 15.75
CA LEU A 44 -24.38 4.66 14.35
C LEU A 44 -23.84 6.07 14.05
N LYS A 45 -24.13 7.03 14.93
CA LYS A 45 -23.66 8.42 14.77
C LYS A 45 -22.13 8.49 14.75
N LYS A 46 -21.47 7.88 15.73
CA LYS A 46 -20.01 7.89 15.87
C LYS A 46 -19.31 7.09 14.77
N ALA A 47 -19.91 5.98 14.30
CA ALA A 47 -19.42 5.25 13.13
C ALA A 47 -19.45 6.12 11.86
N ALA A 48 -20.57 6.83 11.61
CA ALA A 48 -20.69 7.73 10.46
C ALA A 48 -19.67 8.88 10.54
N GLU A 49 -19.53 9.52 11.71
CA GLU A 49 -18.52 10.54 11.96
C GLU A 49 -17.09 10.01 11.69
N TYR A 50 -16.79 8.79 12.17
CA TYR A 50 -15.47 8.18 12.00
C TYR A 50 -15.16 7.84 10.54
N ILE A 51 -16.13 7.33 9.77
CA ILE A 51 -15.96 7.10 8.32
C ILE A 51 -15.63 8.41 7.61
N GLN A 52 -16.36 9.50 7.90
CA GLN A 52 -16.09 10.80 7.29
C GLN A 52 -14.72 11.36 7.69
N TYR A 53 -14.32 11.18 8.94
CA TYR A 53 -12.99 11.54 9.42
C TYR A 53 -11.89 10.76 8.68
N MET A 54 -12.01 9.44 8.60
CA MET A 54 -11.01 8.59 7.94
C MET A 54 -10.89 8.89 6.45
N ARG A 55 -12.00 9.23 5.76
CA ARG A 55 -11.96 9.70 4.37
C ARG A 55 -11.09 10.95 4.21
N ARG A 56 -11.35 11.99 5.01
CA ARG A 56 -10.56 13.23 4.99
C ARG A 56 -9.10 12.99 5.33
N LYS A 57 -8.84 12.16 6.35
CA LYS A 57 -7.49 11.80 6.78
C LYS A 57 -6.71 11.08 5.67
N ASN A 58 -7.33 10.10 5.01
CA ASN A 58 -6.71 9.38 3.90
C ASN A 58 -6.42 10.31 2.72
N THR A 59 -7.31 11.25 2.40
CA THR A 59 -7.06 12.26 1.35
C THR A 59 -5.87 13.14 1.69
N SER A 60 -5.77 13.63 2.94
CA SER A 60 -4.61 14.42 3.39
C SER A 60 -3.32 13.62 3.27
N HIS A 61 -3.30 12.38 3.75
CA HIS A 61 -2.12 11.53 3.63
C HIS A 61 -1.74 11.23 2.18
N GLN A 62 -2.72 11.10 1.28
CA GLN A 62 -2.43 10.92 -0.14
C GLN A 62 -1.77 12.18 -0.73
N GLN A 63 -2.21 13.38 -0.34
CA GLN A 63 -1.56 14.63 -0.73
C GLN A 63 -0.12 14.71 -0.21
N ASP A 64 0.10 14.37 1.06
CA ASP A 64 1.45 14.33 1.66
C ASP A 64 2.37 13.37 0.89
N ILE A 65 1.87 12.18 0.52
CA ILE A 65 2.60 11.19 -0.27
C ILE A 65 2.97 11.77 -1.64
N ASP A 66 2.03 12.43 -2.32
CA ASP A 66 2.25 12.94 -3.67
C ASP A 66 3.23 14.12 -3.68
N ASP A 67 3.18 14.98 -2.66
CA ASP A 67 4.11 16.09 -2.49
C ASP A 67 5.53 15.58 -2.17
N LEU A 68 5.67 14.58 -1.29
CA LEU A 68 6.95 13.95 -1.00
C LEU A 68 7.55 13.26 -2.23
N LYS A 69 6.72 12.58 -3.04
CA LYS A 69 7.17 12.01 -4.33
C LYS A 69 7.68 13.08 -5.28
N ARG A 70 6.99 14.22 -5.38
CA ARG A 70 7.42 15.35 -6.23
C ARG A 70 8.77 15.90 -5.76
N GLN A 71 8.95 16.07 -4.45
CA GLN A 71 10.21 16.53 -3.86
C GLN A 71 11.35 15.54 -4.11
N ASN A 72 11.12 14.24 -3.88
CA ASN A 72 12.13 13.20 -4.15
C ASN A 72 12.55 13.19 -5.62
N ASN A 73 11.60 13.25 -6.56
CA ASN A 73 11.90 13.31 -7.99
C ASN A 73 12.76 14.53 -8.36
N LEU A 74 12.49 15.69 -7.76
CA LEU A 74 13.27 16.90 -7.98
C LEU A 74 14.71 16.73 -7.46
N LEU A 75 14.86 16.22 -6.25
CA LEU A 75 16.17 15.97 -5.63
C LEU A 75 16.97 14.93 -6.42
N GLU A 76 16.35 13.83 -6.83
CA GLU A 76 16.99 12.83 -7.68
C GLU A 76 17.44 13.40 -9.03
N SER A 77 16.65 14.29 -9.63
CA SER A 77 17.03 14.98 -10.87
C SER A 77 18.24 15.90 -10.66
N GLN A 78 18.29 16.60 -9.52
CA GLN A 78 19.43 17.44 -9.14
C GLN A 78 20.69 16.60 -8.90
N ILE A 79 20.57 15.48 -8.17
CA ILE A 79 21.67 14.54 -7.93
C ILE A 79 22.23 14.04 -9.26
N ARG A 80 21.37 13.51 -10.16
CA ARG A 80 21.81 13.05 -11.49
C ARG A 80 22.51 14.14 -12.31
N SER A 81 22.01 15.38 -12.24
CA SER A 81 22.62 16.51 -12.95
C SER A 81 24.00 16.86 -12.40
N LEU A 82 24.16 16.84 -11.06
CA LEU A 82 25.43 17.11 -10.39
C LEU A 82 26.44 15.98 -10.60
N GLU A 83 26.01 14.72 -10.56
CA GLU A 83 26.85 13.56 -10.87
C GLU A 83 27.41 13.65 -12.30
N LYS A 84 26.57 14.03 -13.27
CA LYS A 84 27.01 14.28 -14.65
C LYS A 84 28.02 15.43 -14.73
N ALA A 85 27.72 16.58 -14.10
CA ALA A 85 28.64 17.73 -14.11
C ALA A 85 29.98 17.42 -13.42
N SER A 86 29.96 16.66 -12.33
CA SER A 86 31.16 16.23 -11.60
C SER A 86 32.01 15.25 -12.42
N LEU A 87 31.38 14.35 -13.19
CA LEU A 87 32.08 13.41 -14.06
C LEU A 87 32.78 14.15 -15.21
N ASN A 88 32.11 15.14 -15.81
CA ASN A 88 32.66 15.99 -16.86
C ASN A 88 33.87 16.83 -16.40
N GLY A 89 33.93 17.23 -15.13
CA GLY A 89 35.08 17.97 -14.57
C GLY A 89 36.32 17.12 -14.29
N TYR A 90 36.18 15.80 -14.13
CA TYR A 90 37.31 14.88 -13.91
C TYR A 90 37.95 14.39 -15.23
N THR A 91 37.25 14.53 -16.37
CA THR A 91 37.77 14.15 -17.70
C THR A 91 38.67 15.20 -18.35
N GLU A 92 38.78 16.43 -17.80
CA GLU A 92 39.62 17.50 -18.38
C GLU A 92 41.02 17.62 -17.75
N THR A 93 41.39 16.79 -16.76
CA THR A 93 42.69 16.93 -16.04
C THR A 93 43.59 15.69 -16.01
N CYS A 94 43.31 14.66 -16.81
CA CYS A 94 44.24 13.55 -17.03
C CYS A 94 44.62 13.47 -18.51
N GLU A 95 45.82 13.97 -18.77
CA GLU A 95 46.46 14.21 -20.06
C GLU A 95 47.01 12.91 -20.69
N VAL A 96 47.44 13.02 -21.95
CA VAL A 96 48.48 12.23 -22.66
C VAL A 96 48.01 11.24 -23.74
N SER A 97 48.32 11.65 -24.96
CA SER A 97 48.64 10.87 -26.16
C SER A 97 49.08 9.42 -25.94
N THR A 98 48.27 8.47 -26.41
CA THR A 98 48.80 7.24 -27.02
C THR A 98 48.08 7.00 -28.33
N LYS A 99 48.75 7.33 -29.45
CA LYS A 99 48.48 6.72 -30.74
C LYS A 99 48.67 5.20 -30.58
N SER A 100 47.62 4.42 -30.76
CA SER A 100 47.73 3.02 -31.17
C SER A 100 46.49 2.62 -31.98
N GLU A 101 46.74 2.55 -33.29
CA GLU A 101 46.28 1.59 -34.29
C GLU A 101 44.86 1.00 -34.25
N SER A 102 44.25 1.10 -35.43
CA SER A 102 43.05 0.44 -35.93
C SER A 102 42.99 -1.06 -35.67
N VAL A 103 41.85 -1.53 -35.16
CA VAL A 103 41.36 -2.87 -35.46
C VAL A 103 39.89 -2.76 -35.88
N ASP A 104 39.66 -2.94 -37.17
CA ASP A 104 38.35 -3.26 -37.75
C ASP A 104 37.86 -4.59 -37.19
N ILE A 105 36.60 -4.63 -36.71
CA ILE A 105 35.70 -5.78 -36.91
C ILE A 105 34.27 -5.22 -37.01
N SER A 106 33.80 -5.20 -38.25
CA SER A 106 32.41 -5.11 -38.63
C SER A 106 31.73 -6.45 -38.38
N GLY A 107 30.50 -6.44 -37.86
CA GLY A 107 29.69 -7.64 -37.65
C GLY A 107 28.28 -7.33 -37.16
N TYR A 108 27.42 -6.91 -38.08
CA TYR A 108 25.97 -6.79 -37.90
C TYR A 108 25.29 -8.14 -37.57
N ASN A 109 24.30 -8.11 -36.67
CA ASN A 109 22.96 -8.74 -36.77
C ASN A 109 22.33 -8.75 -35.35
N ASP A 110 21.27 -7.99 -35.12
CA ASP A 110 19.87 -8.34 -35.41
C ASP A 110 19.38 -9.53 -34.56
N THR A 111 18.53 -9.22 -33.58
CA THR A 111 17.39 -10.07 -33.18
C THR A 111 16.54 -9.28 -32.21
N GLU A 112 15.51 -8.64 -32.76
CA GLU A 112 14.30 -8.34 -32.00
C GLU A 112 13.67 -9.67 -31.54
N SER A 113 13.22 -9.72 -30.30
CA SER A 113 12.39 -10.80 -29.81
C SER A 113 11.22 -10.22 -29.04
N GLU A 114 10.25 -9.76 -29.83
CA GLU A 114 8.84 -9.76 -29.47
C GLU A 114 8.42 -11.23 -29.26
N SER A 115 8.01 -11.60 -28.04
CA SER A 115 7.31 -12.88 -27.82
C SER A 115 5.92 -12.62 -27.27
N SER A 116 4.96 -13.07 -28.06
CA SER A 116 3.52 -12.90 -27.96
C SER A 116 2.87 -13.89 -26.99
N ASP A 117 1.93 -13.35 -26.20
CA ASP A 117 0.63 -13.85 -25.70
C ASP A 117 0.43 -15.32 -25.28
N SER A 118 -0.15 -15.50 -24.08
CA SER A 118 -1.32 -16.37 -23.83
C SER A 118 -1.83 -16.23 -22.39
N GLU A 119 -3.13 -15.93 -22.25
CA GLU A 119 -3.89 -16.02 -21.00
C GLU A 119 -3.96 -17.46 -20.47
N THR A 120 -3.94 -17.62 -19.14
CA THR A 120 -4.82 -18.54 -18.38
C THR A 120 -4.56 -18.36 -16.88
N GLY A 121 -5.61 -18.04 -16.13
CA GLY A 121 -5.50 -17.72 -14.71
C GLY A 121 -5.14 -18.90 -13.80
N GLN A 122 -4.53 -18.60 -12.66
CA GLN A 122 -4.89 -19.17 -11.34
C GLN A 122 -4.02 -18.63 -10.19
N ALA A 123 -4.72 -18.33 -9.09
CA ALA A 123 -4.29 -18.42 -7.69
C ALA A 123 -3.27 -17.39 -7.14
N ILE A 124 -3.84 -16.44 -6.38
CA ILE A 124 -3.22 -15.62 -5.33
C ILE A 124 -2.39 -16.51 -4.39
N ARG A 125 -1.07 -16.28 -4.32
CA ARG A 125 -0.19 -16.87 -3.31
C ARG A 125 0.08 -15.85 -2.19
N GLN A 126 -0.37 -16.19 -0.99
CA GLN A 126 -0.16 -15.45 0.26
C GLN A 126 1.32 -15.41 0.68
N PRO A 127 1.87 -14.29 1.19
CA PRO A 127 3.21 -14.29 1.79
C PRO A 127 3.21 -14.91 3.19
N LYS A 128 4.16 -15.82 3.45
CA LYS A 128 4.38 -16.46 4.76
C LYS A 128 5.04 -15.46 5.73
N LYS A 129 4.53 -15.38 6.96
CA LYS A 129 5.09 -14.57 8.05
C LYS A 129 6.43 -15.16 8.55
N LEU A 130 7.42 -14.30 8.75
CA LEU A 130 8.67 -14.59 9.46
C LEU A 130 8.39 -14.66 10.97
N LYS A 131 8.88 -15.71 11.63
CA LYS A 131 8.82 -15.91 13.08
C LYS A 131 10.12 -15.40 13.69
N VAL A 132 10.07 -14.27 14.40
CA VAL A 132 11.20 -13.77 15.19
C VAL A 132 11.18 -14.51 16.53
N ALA A 133 12.24 -15.25 16.84
CA ALA A 133 12.45 -15.86 18.14
C ALA A 133 12.94 -14.78 19.13
N SER A 134 12.25 -14.65 20.27
CA SER A 134 12.67 -13.78 21.37
C SER A 134 13.71 -14.51 22.22
N LEU A 135 14.91 -13.94 22.33
CA LEU A 135 15.95 -14.36 23.26
C LEU A 135 15.62 -13.75 24.64
N HIS A 136 15.46 -14.58 25.67
CA HIS A 136 15.43 -14.12 27.06
C HIS A 136 16.86 -13.88 27.56
N HIS A 137 17.08 -12.76 28.24
CA HIS A 137 18.09 -12.57 29.28
C HIS A 137 17.40 -11.93 30.48
#